data_AF-A0AAQ3WFH0-F1
#
_entry.id   AF-A0AAQ3WFH0-F1
#
_cell.length_a   1.000
_cell.length_b   1.000
_cell.length_c   1.000
_cell.angle_alpha   90.00
_cell.angle_beta   90.00
_cell.angle_gamma   90.00
#
_symmetry.space_group_name_H-M   'P 1'
#
loop_
_entity.id
_entity.type
_entity.pdbx_description
1 polymer ?
#
loop_
_entity_poly.entity_id
_entity_poly.type
_entity_poly.pdbx_seq_one_letter_code
_entity_poly.pdbx_strand_id
1 'polypeptide(L)'
;MKKNQPSKFDWYHNQWGKPTHDDRLLFILLTVGTFQAGLSWKAAAGKLDAFLRNFHNMDIQKVAAMMPDDVERILNDPEMIRNPRKINATIQNAQAILAVQKEYGSFSEYMWDFVGGVPHLNVYEEAYEVPNVTPLSKNVAKDMKKHGFTFVGPVVTYMFMKASGMIQDEVLNREG
;
A
#
# COMPACT_ATOMS: atom_id res chain seq x y z
N MET A 1 -17.50 -30.00 -10.00
CA MET A 1 -16.27 -29.64 -9.26
C MET A 1 -16.00 -28.16 -9.47
N LYS A 2 -16.32 -27.29 -8.48
CA LYS A 2 -15.94 -25.87 -8.56
C LYS A 2 -14.43 -25.81 -8.35
N LYS A 3 -13.65 -25.41 -9.37
CA LYS A 3 -12.23 -25.08 -9.20
C LYS A 3 -12.17 -24.00 -8.11
N ASN A 4 -11.43 -24.24 -7.03
CA ASN A 4 -11.16 -23.27 -5.99
C ASN A 4 -10.52 -22.03 -6.62
N GLN A 5 -11.30 -20.98 -6.86
CA GLN A 5 -10.72 -19.69 -7.18
C GLN A 5 -9.97 -19.21 -5.93
N PRO A 6 -8.69 -18.83 -6.04
CA PRO A 6 -7.95 -18.29 -4.92
C PRO A 6 -8.70 -17.06 -4.38
N SER A 7 -8.77 -16.94 -3.05
CA SER A 7 -9.43 -15.79 -2.43
C SER A 7 -8.70 -14.50 -2.84
N LYS A 8 -9.35 -13.35 -2.75
CA LYS A 8 -8.67 -12.06 -3.00
C LYS A 8 -7.51 -11.84 -2.02
N PHE A 9 -7.62 -12.39 -0.82
CA PHE A 9 -6.50 -12.44 0.12
C PHE A 9 -5.32 -13.22 -0.44
N ASP A 10 -5.53 -14.43 -1.00
CA ASP A 10 -4.47 -15.23 -1.61
C ASP A 10 -3.87 -14.53 -2.84
N TRP A 11 -4.73 -13.91 -3.67
CA TRP A 11 -4.26 -13.09 -4.79
C TRP A 11 -3.35 -11.95 -4.32
N TYR A 12 -3.73 -11.25 -3.26
CA TYR A 12 -2.94 -10.15 -2.69
C TYR A 12 -1.65 -10.65 -2.05
N HIS A 13 -1.72 -11.75 -1.29
CA HIS A 13 -0.55 -12.41 -0.72
C HIS A 13 0.45 -12.81 -1.81
N ASN A 14 -0.04 -13.29 -2.95
CA ASN A 14 0.79 -13.61 -4.11
C ASN A 14 1.44 -12.39 -4.79
N GLN A 15 1.01 -11.16 -4.52
CA GLN A 15 1.67 -9.95 -5.03
C GLN A 15 2.80 -9.48 -4.10
N TRP A 16 2.78 -9.87 -2.82
CA TRP A 16 3.71 -9.37 -1.82
C TRP A 16 5.17 -9.63 -2.21
N GLY A 17 5.99 -8.58 -2.19
CA GLY A 17 7.43 -8.66 -2.44
C GLY A 17 7.81 -8.81 -3.92
N LYS A 18 6.84 -8.91 -4.83
CA LYS A 18 7.10 -8.95 -6.27
C LYS A 18 7.25 -7.53 -6.80
N PRO A 19 8.39 -7.19 -7.45
CA PRO A 19 8.54 -5.90 -8.12
C PRO A 19 7.35 -5.61 -9.03
N THR A 20 6.71 -4.46 -8.82
CA THR A 20 5.58 -4.03 -9.64
C THR A 20 5.71 -2.56 -10.03
N HIS A 21 5.38 -2.29 -11.29
CA HIS A 21 5.32 -0.96 -11.88
C HIS A 21 3.88 -0.55 -12.28
N ASP A 22 2.88 -1.31 -11.83
CA ASP A 22 1.48 -1.01 -12.07
C ASP A 22 0.97 -0.04 -10.98
N ASP A 23 0.66 1.20 -11.37
CA ASP A 23 0.20 2.25 -10.46
C ASP A 23 -1.04 1.85 -9.65
N ARG A 24 -1.96 1.09 -10.26
CA ARG A 24 -3.18 0.63 -9.58
C ARG A 24 -2.84 -0.43 -8.54
N LEU A 25 -1.93 -1.35 -8.82
CA LEU A 25 -1.45 -2.33 -7.85
C LEU A 25 -0.67 -1.65 -6.72
N LEU A 26 0.19 -0.69 -7.04
CA LEU A 26 0.87 0.13 -6.02
C LEU A 26 -0.15 0.85 -5.13
N PHE A 27 -1.22 1.40 -5.70
CA PHE A 27 -2.29 2.04 -4.93
C PHE A 27 -3.08 1.04 -4.06
N ILE A 28 -3.33 -0.19 -4.54
CA ILE A 28 -3.90 -1.28 -3.73
C ILE A 28 -2.99 -1.59 -2.53
N LEU A 29 -1.68 -1.76 -2.76
CA LEU A 29 -0.71 -2.09 -1.72
C LEU A 29 -0.63 -0.99 -0.66
N LEU A 30 -0.57 0.28 -1.09
CA LEU A 30 -0.58 1.44 -0.21
C LEU A 30 -1.86 1.53 0.62
N THR A 31 -3.02 1.24 0.00
CA THR A 31 -4.31 1.26 0.69
C THR A 31 -4.40 0.17 1.76
N VAL A 32 -3.96 -1.06 1.46
CA VAL A 32 -3.89 -2.11 2.48
C VAL A 32 -2.97 -1.70 3.63
N GLY A 33 -1.78 -1.14 3.34
CA GLY A 33 -0.87 -0.64 4.38
C GLY A 33 -1.48 0.48 5.24
N THR A 34 -2.23 1.40 4.61
CA THR A 34 -2.98 2.46 5.30
C THR A 34 -3.99 1.87 6.29
N PHE A 35 -4.73 0.85 5.87
CA PHE A 35 -5.72 0.19 6.72
C PHE A 35 -5.10 -0.74 7.77
N GLN A 36 -3.93 -1.31 7.49
CA GLN A 36 -3.21 -2.18 8.42
C GLN A 36 -2.69 -1.45 9.66
N ALA A 37 -2.47 -0.13 9.64
CA ALA A 37 -1.99 0.60 10.82
C ALA A 37 -2.87 0.35 12.06
N GLY A 38 -2.37 -0.41 13.05
CA GLY A 38 -3.11 -0.81 14.25
C GLY A 38 -3.95 -2.10 14.11
N LEU A 39 -3.78 -2.88 13.04
CA LEU A 39 -4.44 -4.15 12.78
C LEU A 39 -3.42 -5.22 12.33
N SER A 40 -3.84 -6.48 12.31
CA SER A 40 -3.04 -7.54 11.69
C SER A 40 -3.06 -7.43 10.17
N TRP A 41 -2.00 -7.94 9.53
CA TRP A 41 -1.91 -8.09 8.06
C TRP A 41 -3.17 -8.73 7.47
N LYS A 42 -3.57 -9.89 8.02
CA LYS A 42 -4.74 -10.65 7.56
C LYS A 42 -6.04 -9.85 7.70
N ALA A 43 -6.19 -9.05 8.75
CA ALA A 43 -7.38 -8.23 8.95
C ALA A 43 -7.51 -7.13 7.88
N ALA A 44 -6.41 -6.49 7.47
CA ALA A 44 -6.46 -5.46 6.42
C ALA A 44 -6.53 -6.08 5.02
N ALA A 45 -5.64 -7.01 4.69
CA ALA A 45 -5.60 -7.68 3.39
C ALA A 45 -6.87 -8.49 3.10
N GLY A 46 -7.49 -9.06 4.13
CA GLY A 46 -8.77 -9.78 4.02
C GLY A 46 -9.94 -8.90 3.61
N LYS A 47 -9.79 -7.57 3.62
CA LYS A 47 -10.81 -6.61 3.18
C LYS A 47 -10.62 -6.11 1.75
N LEU A 48 -9.75 -6.76 0.97
CA LEU A 48 -9.53 -6.38 -0.43
C LEU A 48 -10.82 -6.35 -1.26
N ASP A 49 -11.74 -7.31 -1.07
CA ASP A 49 -13.04 -7.28 -1.75
C ASP A 49 -13.85 -6.03 -1.41
N ALA A 50 -13.88 -5.64 -0.13
CA ALA A 50 -14.54 -4.43 0.31
C ALA A 50 -13.86 -3.18 -0.27
N PHE A 51 -12.53 -3.15 -0.34
CA PHE A 51 -11.80 -2.03 -0.95
C PHE A 51 -12.10 -1.91 -2.44
N LEU A 52 -12.01 -3.00 -3.19
CA LEU A 52 -12.31 -3.01 -4.63
C LEU A 52 -13.75 -2.55 -4.91
N ARG A 53 -14.72 -3.00 -4.11
CA ARG A 53 -16.11 -2.57 -4.28
C ARG A 53 -16.32 -1.09 -3.96
N ASN A 54 -15.78 -0.62 -2.83
CA ASN A 54 -16.07 0.71 -2.31
C ASN A 54 -15.28 1.83 -2.98
N PHE A 55 -14.07 1.53 -3.44
CA PHE A 55 -13.15 2.48 -4.06
C PHE A 55 -13.04 2.25 -5.57
N HIS A 56 -14.16 1.96 -6.24
CA HIS A 56 -14.24 1.89 -7.71
C HIS A 56 -13.19 0.98 -8.37
N ASN A 57 -13.00 -0.23 -7.84
CA ASN A 57 -11.95 -1.18 -8.23
C ASN A 57 -10.53 -0.60 -8.13
N MET A 58 -10.31 0.37 -7.24
CA MET A 58 -9.04 1.08 -7.04
C MET A 58 -8.61 1.85 -8.29
N ASP A 59 -9.58 2.34 -9.06
CA ASP A 59 -9.37 3.33 -10.13
C ASP A 59 -8.98 4.66 -9.49
N ILE A 60 -7.71 5.05 -9.64
CA ILE A 60 -7.12 6.22 -8.98
C ILE A 60 -7.92 7.50 -9.29
N GLN A 61 -8.35 7.70 -10.54
CA GLN A 61 -9.08 8.90 -10.94
C GLN A 61 -10.45 8.96 -10.28
N LYS A 62 -11.18 7.83 -10.28
CA LYS A 62 -12.50 7.76 -9.65
C LYS A 62 -12.41 7.94 -8.14
N VAL A 63 -11.41 7.34 -7.51
CA VAL A 63 -11.20 7.48 -6.07
C VAL A 63 -10.82 8.91 -5.68
N ALA A 64 -9.98 9.57 -6.48
CA ALA A 64 -9.60 10.96 -6.25
C ALA A 64 -10.78 11.95 -6.35
N ALA A 65 -11.83 11.57 -7.10
CA ALA A 65 -13.05 12.37 -7.31
C ALA A 65 -14.16 12.07 -6.29
N MET A 66 -13.95 11.17 -5.34
CA MET A 66 -14.96 10.82 -4.33
C MET A 66 -15.24 11.99 -3.39
N MET A 67 -16.51 12.10 -2.98
CA MET A 67 -17.04 13.22 -2.21
C MET A 67 -17.41 12.79 -0.77
N PRO A 68 -17.75 13.72 0.15
CA PRO A 68 -18.13 13.38 1.52
C PRO A 68 -19.24 12.30 1.61
N ASP A 69 -20.24 12.35 0.74
CA ASP A 69 -21.33 11.37 0.69
C ASP A 69 -20.83 9.94 0.37
N ASP A 70 -19.74 9.80 -0.39
CA ASP A 70 -19.11 8.50 -0.60
C ASP A 70 -18.48 7.96 0.68
N VAL A 71 -17.89 8.82 1.50
CA VAL A 71 -17.31 8.41 2.78
C VAL A 71 -18.41 7.88 3.69
N GLU A 72 -19.55 8.56 3.77
CA GLU A 72 -20.72 8.12 4.53
C GLU A 72 -21.25 6.78 4.02
N ARG A 73 -21.38 6.62 2.70
CA ARG A 73 -21.77 5.35 2.07
C ARG A 73 -20.82 4.21 2.46
N ILE A 74 -19.51 4.45 2.41
CA ILE A 74 -18.49 3.44 2.73
C ILE A 74 -18.53 3.07 4.22
N LEU A 75 -18.74 4.03 5.11
CA LEU A 75 -18.87 3.78 6.56
C LEU A 75 -20.05 2.84 6.89
N ASN A 76 -21.07 2.81 6.04
CA ASN A 76 -22.23 1.94 6.20
C ASN A 76 -22.00 0.50 5.68
N ASP A 77 -20.98 0.23 4.87
CA ASP A 77 -20.67 -1.15 4.43
C ASP A 77 -20.22 -2.00 5.65
N PRO A 78 -20.92 -3.09 6.01
CA PRO A 78 -20.54 -3.97 7.12
C PRO A 78 -19.24 -4.73 6.88
N GLU A 79 -18.84 -4.91 5.63
CA GLU A 79 -17.59 -5.57 5.30
C GLU A 79 -16.38 -4.64 5.36
N MET A 80 -16.59 -3.32 5.44
CA MET A 80 -15.52 -2.34 5.45
C MET A 80 -14.91 -2.16 6.84
N ILE A 81 -13.63 -1.79 6.89
CA ILE A 81 -13.03 -1.26 8.12
C ILE A 81 -13.54 0.18 8.30
N ARG A 82 -14.51 0.35 9.21
CA ARG A 82 -15.24 1.61 9.45
C ARG A 82 -14.40 2.65 10.19
N ASN A 83 -13.35 3.14 9.54
CA ASN A 83 -12.50 4.21 10.04
C ASN A 83 -12.54 5.41 9.07
N PRO A 84 -13.23 6.51 9.43
CA PRO A 84 -13.42 7.65 8.52
C PRO A 84 -12.11 8.33 8.15
N ARG A 85 -11.12 8.34 9.06
CA ARG A 85 -9.82 8.97 8.80
C ARG A 85 -9.04 8.20 7.73
N LYS A 86 -9.08 6.87 7.76
CA LYS A 86 -8.42 6.01 6.76
C LYS A 86 -9.12 6.03 5.41
N ILE A 87 -10.46 6.10 5.38
CA ILE A 87 -11.22 6.26 4.14
C ILE A 87 -10.86 7.59 3.46
N ASN A 88 -10.89 8.68 4.21
CA ASN A 88 -10.47 9.99 3.71
C ASN A 88 -8.99 9.98 3.26
N ALA A 89 -8.11 9.28 3.98
CA ALA A 89 -6.72 9.14 3.58
C ALA A 89 -6.57 8.41 2.23
N THR A 90 -7.35 7.38 1.95
CA THR A 90 -7.33 6.70 0.63
C THR A 90 -7.74 7.64 -0.50
N ILE A 91 -8.75 8.49 -0.29
CA ILE A 91 -9.18 9.51 -1.27
C ILE A 91 -8.07 10.54 -1.48
N GLN A 92 -7.50 11.09 -0.39
CA GLN A 92 -6.39 12.05 -0.46
C GLN A 92 -5.13 11.46 -1.11
N ASN A 93 -4.83 10.18 -0.83
CA ASN A 93 -3.70 9.50 -1.45
C ASN A 93 -3.93 9.30 -2.95
N ALA A 94 -5.16 9.03 -3.41
CA ALA A 94 -5.45 9.00 -4.84
C ALA A 94 -5.23 10.38 -5.49
N GLN A 95 -5.64 11.46 -4.83
CA GLN A 95 -5.40 12.84 -5.30
C GLN A 95 -3.89 13.15 -5.36
N ALA A 96 -3.13 12.75 -4.33
CA ALA A 96 -1.68 12.89 -4.29
C ALA A 96 -0.99 12.07 -5.39
N ILE A 97 -1.49 10.86 -5.67
CA ILE A 97 -1.03 10.06 -6.82
C ILE A 97 -1.23 10.82 -8.14
N LEU A 98 -2.41 11.37 -8.39
CA LEU A 98 -2.64 12.16 -9.60
C LEU A 98 -1.73 13.40 -9.69
N ALA A 99 -1.35 13.99 -8.55
CA ALA A 99 -0.41 15.11 -8.52
C ALA A 99 1.00 14.66 -8.92
N VAL A 100 1.53 13.58 -8.31
CA VAL A 100 2.86 13.07 -8.68
C VAL A 100 2.90 12.51 -10.10
N GLN A 101 1.81 11.93 -10.62
CA GLN A 101 1.74 11.50 -12.02
C GLN A 101 1.95 12.66 -13.00
N LYS A 102 1.54 13.89 -12.65
CA LYS A 102 1.77 15.08 -13.49
C LYS A 102 3.24 15.52 -13.50
N GLU A 103 3.96 15.31 -12.40
CA GLU A 103 5.35 15.76 -12.24
C GLU A 103 6.36 14.69 -12.68
N TYR A 104 6.10 13.43 -12.35
CA TYR A 104 7.00 12.30 -12.53
C TYR A 104 6.53 11.33 -13.64
N GLY A 105 5.41 11.59 -14.29
CA GLY A 105 4.83 10.76 -15.34
C GLY A 105 3.97 9.60 -14.82
N SER A 106 4.40 8.89 -13.78
CA SER A 106 3.60 7.85 -13.11
C SER A 106 3.86 7.79 -11.60
N PHE A 107 2.98 7.11 -10.84
CA PHE A 107 3.25 6.84 -9.43
C PHE A 107 4.41 5.86 -9.26
N SER A 108 4.51 4.90 -10.18
CA SER A 108 5.60 3.94 -10.23
C SER A 108 6.95 4.64 -10.38
N GLU A 109 7.12 5.51 -11.38
CA GLU A 109 8.36 6.25 -11.62
C GLU A 109 8.77 7.05 -10.38
N TYR A 110 7.82 7.80 -9.80
CA TYR A 110 8.04 8.53 -8.55
C TYR A 110 8.56 7.62 -7.42
N MET A 111 7.95 6.45 -7.22
CA MET A 111 8.33 5.57 -6.12
C MET A 111 9.62 4.78 -6.37
N TRP A 112 9.86 4.33 -7.61
CA TRP A 112 11.02 3.54 -7.97
C TRP A 112 12.30 4.37 -8.09
N ASP A 113 12.21 5.68 -8.33
CA ASP A 113 13.35 6.60 -8.32
C ASP A 113 14.11 6.57 -6.98
N PHE A 114 13.41 6.40 -5.86
CA PHE A 114 14.02 6.29 -4.52
C PHE A 114 14.95 5.07 -4.34
N VAL A 115 14.82 4.06 -5.21
CA VAL A 115 15.68 2.86 -5.22
C VAL A 115 16.48 2.74 -6.52
N GLY A 116 16.54 3.80 -7.32
CA GLY A 116 17.28 3.81 -8.59
C GLY A 116 16.72 2.84 -9.63
N GLY A 117 15.43 2.55 -9.59
CA GLY A 117 14.76 1.66 -10.55
C GLY A 117 14.99 0.16 -10.33
N VAL A 118 15.73 -0.24 -9.29
CA VAL A 118 16.00 -1.65 -8.97
C VAL A 118 15.68 -1.95 -7.50
N PRO A 119 15.29 -3.20 -7.14
CA PRO A 119 15.00 -3.53 -5.74
C PRO A 119 16.20 -3.25 -4.83
N HIS A 120 15.95 -2.61 -3.70
CA HIS A 120 16.91 -2.39 -2.64
C HIS A 120 16.98 -3.62 -1.73
N LEU A 121 18.06 -4.39 -1.83
CA LEU A 121 18.31 -5.58 -1.01
C LEU A 121 18.95 -5.20 0.32
N ASN A 122 18.29 -5.54 1.43
CA ASN A 122 18.88 -5.60 2.74
C ASN A 122 19.17 -7.06 3.11
N VAL A 123 20.31 -7.32 3.73
CA VAL A 123 20.67 -8.63 4.25
C VAL A 123 20.85 -8.52 5.75
N TYR A 124 20.19 -9.42 6.48
CA TYR A 124 20.24 -9.56 7.93
C TYR A 124 20.67 -10.99 8.27
N GLU A 125 21.42 -11.18 9.35
CA GLU A 125 21.75 -12.51 9.83
C GLU A 125 20.52 -13.15 10.45
N GLU A 126 19.83 -12.40 11.32
CA GLU A 126 18.74 -12.90 12.15
C GLU A 126 17.42 -12.12 11.93
N ALA A 127 16.28 -12.81 12.09
CA ALA A 127 14.97 -12.23 11.82
C ALA A 127 14.62 -11.02 12.74
N TYR A 128 15.16 -10.99 13.96
CA TYR A 128 14.91 -9.90 14.91
C TYR A 128 15.66 -8.60 14.55
N GLU A 129 16.67 -8.68 13.67
CA GLU A 129 17.42 -7.51 13.20
C GLU A 129 16.64 -6.70 12.16
N VAL A 130 15.66 -7.32 11.51
CA VAL A 130 14.80 -6.66 10.52
C VAL A 130 14.04 -5.53 11.21
N PRO A 131 14.33 -4.25 10.89
CA PRO A 131 13.74 -3.14 11.60
C PRO A 131 12.30 -2.92 11.14
N ASN A 132 11.52 -2.16 11.91
CA ASN A 132 10.20 -1.71 11.47
C ASN A 132 10.24 -0.44 10.59
N VAL A 133 11.41 0.20 10.48
CA VAL A 133 11.67 1.41 9.68
C VAL A 133 13.14 1.45 9.23
N THR A 134 13.42 2.07 8.09
CA THR A 134 14.80 2.29 7.60
C THR A 134 15.05 3.78 7.33
N PRO A 135 16.31 4.23 7.18
CA PRO A 135 16.60 5.59 6.71
C PRO A 135 15.89 5.90 5.38
N LEU A 136 15.87 4.93 4.46
CA LEU A 136 15.15 5.03 3.19
C LEU A 136 13.65 5.25 3.42
N SER A 137 12.99 4.40 4.23
CA SER A 137 11.54 4.55 4.44
C SER A 137 11.16 5.85 5.16
N LYS A 138 12.04 6.40 6.02
CA LYS A 138 11.87 7.73 6.61
C LYS A 138 11.96 8.84 5.55
N ASN A 139 12.91 8.74 4.64
CA ASN A 139 13.07 9.70 3.55
C ASN A 139 11.84 9.70 2.63
N VAL A 140 11.44 8.52 2.16
CA VAL A 140 10.27 8.34 1.29
C VAL A 140 9.00 8.82 2.00
N ALA A 141 8.78 8.46 3.26
CA ALA A 141 7.62 8.92 4.02
C ALA A 141 7.55 10.45 4.16
N LYS A 142 8.71 11.11 4.32
CA LYS A 142 8.78 12.58 4.37
C LYS A 142 8.41 13.18 3.03
N ASP A 143 8.91 12.62 1.94
CA ASP A 143 8.66 13.13 0.60
C ASP A 143 7.20 12.89 0.14
N MET A 144 6.65 11.70 0.40
CA MET A 144 5.23 11.43 0.14
C MET A 144 4.33 12.43 0.89
N LYS A 145 4.64 12.75 2.16
CA LYS A 145 3.88 13.77 2.90
C LYS A 145 3.98 15.16 2.27
N LYS A 146 5.14 15.53 1.74
CA LYS A 146 5.33 16.79 1.00
C LYS A 146 4.43 16.84 -0.25
N HIS A 147 4.20 15.71 -0.91
CA HIS A 147 3.30 15.56 -2.05
C HIS A 147 1.82 15.33 -1.66
N GLY A 148 1.46 15.52 -0.39
CA GLY A 148 0.07 15.49 0.08
C GLY A 148 -0.46 14.10 0.45
N PHE A 149 0.37 13.06 0.45
CA PHE A 149 -0.04 11.76 0.95
C PHE A 149 -0.25 11.79 2.48
N THR A 150 -1.24 11.05 2.96
CA THR A 150 -1.55 10.91 4.38
C THR A 150 -1.58 9.45 4.81
N PHE A 151 -1.43 9.20 6.13
CA PHE A 151 -1.25 7.86 6.71
C PHE A 151 0.00 7.10 6.20
N VAL A 152 0.95 7.80 5.58
CA VAL A 152 2.23 7.27 5.09
C VAL A 152 3.37 7.55 6.08
N GLY A 153 3.22 7.08 7.32
CA GLY A 153 4.31 7.13 8.30
C GLY A 153 5.45 6.17 7.91
N PRO A 154 6.68 6.34 8.44
CA PRO A 154 7.84 5.52 8.05
C PRO A 154 7.64 4.00 8.15
N VAL A 155 6.83 3.53 9.11
CA VAL A 155 6.47 2.10 9.25
C VAL A 155 5.58 1.64 8.09
N VAL A 156 4.52 2.42 7.78
CA VAL A 156 3.59 2.12 6.68
C VAL A 156 4.32 2.18 5.35
N THR A 157 5.15 3.21 5.14
CA THR A 157 5.97 3.35 3.94
C THR A 157 6.96 2.19 3.79
N TYR A 158 7.61 1.75 4.87
CA TYR A 158 8.49 0.59 4.81
C TYR A 158 7.73 -0.67 4.41
N MET A 159 6.59 -0.95 5.05
CA MET A 159 5.75 -2.09 4.69
C MET A 159 5.24 -2.01 3.25
N PHE A 160 4.85 -0.83 2.77
CA PHE A 160 4.43 -0.61 1.39
C PHE A 160 5.56 -0.91 0.40
N MET A 161 6.77 -0.40 0.64
CA MET A 161 7.92 -0.64 -0.22
C MET A 161 8.35 -2.11 -0.25
N LYS A 162 8.19 -2.83 0.87
CA LYS A 162 8.33 -4.30 0.90
C LYS A 162 7.22 -4.97 0.09
N ALA A 163 5.98 -4.52 0.26
CA ALA A 163 4.82 -5.07 -0.45
C ALA A 163 4.97 -4.98 -1.97
N SER A 164 5.51 -3.87 -2.47
CA SER A 164 5.73 -3.58 -3.89
C SER A 164 7.02 -4.15 -4.47
N GLY A 165 7.84 -4.81 -3.64
CA GLY A 165 9.14 -5.36 -4.06
C GLY A 165 10.24 -4.31 -4.30
N MET A 166 10.03 -3.05 -3.91
CA MET A 166 11.07 -2.01 -3.93
C MET A 166 12.14 -2.27 -2.86
N ILE A 167 11.74 -2.88 -1.74
CA ILE A 167 12.65 -3.35 -0.70
C ILE A 167 12.53 -4.88 -0.60
N GLN A 168 13.67 -5.56 -0.58
CA GLN A 168 13.78 -6.98 -0.32
C GLN A 168 14.65 -7.17 0.92
N ASP A 169 14.07 -7.75 1.98
CA ASP A 169 14.82 -8.10 3.17
C ASP A 169 15.09 -9.61 3.13
N GLU A 170 16.36 -9.97 3.08
CA GLU A 170 16.82 -11.35 3.19
C GLU A 170 17.34 -11.62 4.61
N VAL A 171 16.86 -12.70 5.21
CA VAL A 171 17.35 -13.22 6.49
C VAL A 171 18.05 -14.53 6.21
N LEU A 172 19.34 -14.60 6.58
CA LEU A 172 20.20 -15.75 6.32
C LEU A 172 19.84 -16.94 7.23
N ASN A 173 19.66 -16.68 8.53
CA ASN A 173 19.28 -17.69 9.50
C ASN A 173 17.76 -17.66 9.69
N ARG A 174 17.06 -18.48 8.91
CA ARG A 174 15.59 -18.63 9.02
C ARG A 174 15.16 -19.60 10.11
N GLU A 175 16.12 -20.23 10.79
CA GLU A 175 15.89 -21.19 11.87
C GLU A 175 16.10 -20.51 13.23
N GLY A 176 15.00 -19.97 13.77
CA GLY A 176 14.86 -19.53 15.15
C GLY A 176 13.45 -19.83 15.64
#